data_AF-A0A7S9VPV0-F1
#
_entry.id   AF-A0A7S9VPV0-F1
#
_cell.length_a   1.000
_cell.length_b   1.000
_cell.length_c   1.000
_cell.angle_alpha   90.00
_cell.angle_beta   90.00
_cell.angle_gamma   90.00
#
_symmetry.space_group_name_H-M   'P 1'
#
loop_
_entity.id
_entity.type
_entity.pdbx_description
1 polymer ?
#
loop_
_entity_poly.entity_id
_entity_poly.type
_entity_poly.pdbx_seq_one_letter_code
_entity_poly.pdbx_strand_id
1 'polypeptide(L)'
;MKDEAARRTAIDESTRLELATLALEVGARRVQIYRSHLARSIRLASPLLIDACTSQELDEAAWRVKPSADWPHGPDGRIAVRGWSASGRCHDRQRVSAVNRMTGERFEVMDKLVLRMGANTAHMVLSVGSLAIITRRRGGILSLPCVLGDAERAALVGAMLDRAVEHPILVGRPYPIVEVAPPRSARMTLIRFEAAPAEWRVPWARPWEVPY
;
A
#
# COMPACT_ATOMS: atom_id res chain seq x y z
N MET A 1 -42.31 -38.04 -16.73
CA MET A 1 -42.28 -36.56 -16.64
C MET A 1 -41.62 -36.04 -15.35
N LYS A 2 -41.94 -36.53 -14.14
CA LYS A 2 -41.27 -36.08 -12.89
C LYS A 2 -39.79 -36.46 -12.80
N ASP A 3 -39.39 -37.64 -13.26
CA ASP A 3 -37.98 -38.10 -13.22
C ASP A 3 -37.05 -37.35 -14.18
N GLU A 4 -37.59 -36.80 -15.27
CA GLU A 4 -36.81 -36.11 -16.29
C GLU A 4 -36.47 -34.68 -15.86
N ALA A 5 -37.40 -34.03 -15.14
CA ALA A 5 -37.15 -32.74 -14.49
C ALA A 5 -36.10 -32.88 -13.38
N ALA A 6 -36.22 -33.88 -12.50
CA ALA A 6 -35.25 -34.13 -11.43
C ALA A 6 -33.83 -34.44 -11.95
N ARG A 7 -33.71 -35.21 -13.04
CA ARG A 7 -32.42 -35.48 -13.70
C ARG A 7 -31.82 -34.23 -14.33
N ARG A 8 -32.61 -33.36 -14.97
CA ARG A 8 -32.12 -32.09 -15.52
C ARG A 8 -31.62 -31.15 -14.44
N THR A 9 -32.32 -31.04 -13.30
CA THR A 9 -31.87 -30.21 -12.17
C THR A 9 -30.61 -30.77 -11.50
N ALA A 10 -30.45 -32.09 -11.43
CA ALA A 10 -29.25 -32.72 -10.88
C ALA A 10 -28.02 -32.57 -11.79
N ILE A 11 -28.19 -32.66 -13.11
CA ILE A 11 -27.14 -32.39 -14.10
C ILE A 11 -26.71 -30.91 -14.04
N ASP A 12 -27.66 -30.00 -13.86
CA ASP A 12 -27.40 -28.57 -13.69
C ASP A 12 -26.61 -28.27 -12.40
N GLU A 13 -26.97 -28.92 -11.28
CA GLU A 13 -26.25 -28.78 -10.02
C GLU A 13 -24.84 -29.41 -10.04
N SER A 14 -24.67 -30.58 -10.67
CA SER A 14 -23.35 -31.21 -10.87
C SER A 14 -22.44 -30.30 -11.70
N THR A 15 -22.96 -29.76 -12.79
CA THR A 15 -22.23 -28.83 -13.66
C THR A 15 -21.87 -27.54 -12.91
N ARG A 16 -22.78 -27.02 -12.08
CA ARG A 16 -22.53 -25.85 -11.23
C ARG A 16 -21.40 -26.09 -10.22
N LEU A 17 -21.37 -27.26 -9.58
CA LEU A 17 -20.30 -27.64 -8.65
C LEU A 17 -18.96 -27.83 -9.36
N GLU A 18 -18.95 -28.47 -10.53
CA GLU A 18 -17.74 -28.61 -11.36
C GLU A 18 -17.18 -27.25 -11.78
N LEU A 19 -18.04 -26.32 -12.23
CA LEU A 19 -17.63 -24.95 -12.56
C LEU A 19 -17.12 -24.18 -11.33
N ALA A 20 -17.71 -24.39 -10.15
CA ALA A 20 -17.24 -23.79 -8.91
C ALA A 20 -15.84 -24.30 -8.51
N THR A 21 -15.62 -25.61 -8.61
CA THR A 21 -14.30 -26.22 -8.37
C THR A 21 -13.27 -25.69 -9.35
N LEU A 22 -13.59 -25.67 -10.65
CA LEU A 22 -12.71 -25.11 -11.68
C LEU A 22 -12.39 -23.63 -11.41
N ALA A 23 -13.37 -22.84 -10.99
CA ALA A 23 -13.15 -21.43 -10.65
C ALA A 23 -12.19 -21.26 -9.46
N LEU A 24 -12.26 -22.13 -8.45
CA LEU A 24 -11.33 -22.14 -7.32
C LEU A 24 -9.91 -22.50 -7.77
N GLU A 25 -9.75 -23.52 -8.61
CA GLU A 25 -8.45 -23.94 -9.15
C GLU A 25 -7.80 -22.86 -10.00
N VAL A 26 -8.58 -22.28 -10.93
CA VAL A 26 -8.14 -21.16 -11.77
C VAL A 26 -7.75 -19.96 -10.90
N GLY A 27 -8.54 -19.65 -9.87
CA GLY A 27 -8.24 -18.60 -8.90
C GLY A 27 -6.92 -18.85 -8.15
N ALA A 28 -6.71 -20.06 -7.63
CA ALA A 28 -5.49 -20.45 -6.93
C ALA A 28 -4.27 -20.36 -7.85
N ARG A 29 -4.40 -20.87 -9.08
CA ARG A 29 -3.32 -20.82 -10.09
C ARG A 29 -2.98 -19.39 -10.46
N ARG A 30 -3.98 -18.53 -10.62
CA ARG A 30 -3.79 -17.11 -10.90
C ARG A 30 -3.01 -16.40 -9.78
N VAL A 31 -3.36 -16.66 -8.51
CA VAL A 31 -2.64 -16.11 -7.36
C VAL A 31 -1.18 -16.61 -7.34
N GLN A 32 -0.94 -17.89 -7.64
CA GLN A 32 0.41 -18.45 -7.70
C GLN A 32 1.28 -17.77 -8.78
N ILE A 33 0.74 -17.58 -9.99
CA ILE A 33 1.44 -16.88 -11.07
C ILE A 33 1.72 -15.43 -10.66
N TYR A 34 0.74 -14.75 -10.09
CA TYR A 34 0.90 -13.37 -9.63
C TYR A 34 1.98 -13.23 -8.55
N ARG A 35 2.00 -14.12 -7.54
CA ARG A 35 3.05 -14.15 -6.51
C ARG A 35 4.44 -14.42 -7.11
N SER A 36 4.52 -15.31 -8.09
CA SER A 36 5.76 -15.61 -8.81
C SER A 36 6.25 -14.39 -9.61
N HIS A 37 5.34 -13.65 -10.23
CA HIS A 37 5.65 -12.39 -10.89
C HIS A 37 6.18 -11.35 -9.87
N LEU A 38 5.48 -11.11 -8.77
CA LEU A 38 5.94 -10.19 -7.72
C LEU A 38 7.28 -10.59 -7.11
N ALA A 39 7.50 -11.89 -6.92
CA ALA A 39 8.76 -12.45 -6.44
C ALA A 39 9.93 -12.20 -7.38
N ARG A 40 9.68 -11.98 -8.67
CA ARG A 40 10.70 -11.66 -9.68
C ARG A 40 10.88 -10.16 -9.88
N SER A 41 9.79 -9.39 -9.79
CA SER A 41 9.78 -7.97 -10.14
C SER A 41 10.10 -7.05 -8.96
N ILE A 42 9.57 -7.33 -7.76
CA ILE A 42 9.74 -6.45 -6.60
C ILE A 42 11.09 -6.71 -5.93
N ARG A 43 11.94 -5.69 -5.91
CA ARG A 43 13.29 -5.73 -5.32
C ARG A 43 13.56 -4.60 -4.34
N LEU A 44 12.65 -3.64 -4.29
CA LEU A 44 12.81 -2.40 -3.57
C LEU A 44 11.53 -2.09 -2.79
N ALA A 45 11.65 -1.29 -1.74
CA ALA A 45 10.53 -0.67 -1.05
C ALA A 45 10.83 0.80 -0.78
N SER A 46 9.77 1.58 -0.68
CA SER A 46 9.85 2.94 -0.16
C SER A 46 10.40 2.91 1.29
N PRO A 47 11.38 3.74 1.66
CA PRO A 47 11.89 3.77 3.03
C PRO A 47 10.79 4.14 4.03
N LEU A 48 9.91 5.08 3.67
CA LEU A 48 8.74 5.41 4.48
C LEU A 48 7.77 4.24 4.71
N LEU A 49 7.68 3.27 3.79
CA LEU A 49 6.85 2.07 3.97
C LEU A 49 7.49 1.13 5.01
N ILE A 50 8.81 0.94 4.93
CA ILE A 50 9.58 0.12 5.86
C ILE A 50 9.49 0.68 7.29
N ASP A 51 9.53 2.01 7.40
CA ASP A 51 9.44 2.67 8.70
C ASP A 51 8.02 2.69 9.26
N ALA A 52 7.01 2.83 8.40
CA ALA A 52 5.61 2.86 8.83
C ALA A 52 5.13 1.54 9.45
N CYS A 53 5.76 0.42 9.08
CA CYS A 53 5.32 -0.93 9.44
C CYS A 53 6.41 -1.70 10.18
N THR A 54 6.04 -2.66 11.00
CA THR A 54 6.96 -3.74 11.39
C THR A 54 7.20 -4.69 10.23
N SER A 55 8.29 -5.47 10.27
CA SER A 55 8.57 -6.48 9.24
C SER A 55 7.45 -7.52 9.13
N GLN A 56 6.90 -7.94 10.28
CA GLN A 56 5.78 -8.88 10.34
C GLN A 56 4.52 -8.32 9.66
N GLU A 57 4.15 -7.06 9.92
CA GLU A 57 2.96 -6.47 9.30
C GLU A 57 3.10 -6.31 7.78
N LEU A 58 4.30 -5.99 7.29
CA LEU A 58 4.56 -5.97 5.85
C LEU A 58 4.42 -7.35 5.24
N ASP A 59 4.89 -8.39 5.93
CA ASP A 59 4.82 -9.76 5.44
C ASP A 59 3.38 -10.27 5.42
N GLU A 60 2.64 -10.09 6.51
CA GLU A 60 1.21 -10.41 6.59
C GLU A 60 0.38 -9.65 5.54
N ALA A 61 0.69 -8.37 5.31
CA ALA A 61 0.04 -7.61 4.25
C ALA A 61 0.41 -8.14 2.86
N ALA A 62 1.70 -8.42 2.60
CA ALA A 62 2.16 -8.96 1.34
C ALA A 62 1.46 -10.29 1.01
N TRP A 63 1.31 -11.19 2.00
CA TRP A 63 0.61 -12.47 1.82
C TRP A 63 -0.84 -12.32 1.36
N ARG A 64 -1.50 -11.23 1.78
CA ARG A 64 -2.89 -10.91 1.42
C ARG A 64 -3.04 -10.22 0.05
N VAL A 65 -1.94 -9.82 -0.60
CA VAL A 65 -2.02 -9.19 -1.94
C VAL A 65 -2.54 -10.21 -2.95
N LYS A 66 -3.61 -9.84 -3.65
CA LYS A 66 -4.20 -10.59 -4.75
C LYS A 66 -4.09 -9.80 -6.06
N PRO A 67 -4.04 -10.47 -7.22
CA PRO A 67 -4.15 -9.79 -8.50
C PRO A 67 -5.52 -9.08 -8.61
N SER A 68 -5.55 -7.91 -9.24
CA SER A 68 -6.80 -7.25 -9.62
C SER A 68 -7.56 -8.08 -10.66
N ALA A 69 -8.86 -7.83 -10.85
CA ALA A 69 -9.67 -8.53 -11.84
C ALA A 69 -9.05 -8.44 -13.24
N ASP A 70 -8.46 -7.30 -13.59
CA ASP A 70 -7.92 -7.02 -14.91
C ASP A 70 -6.42 -7.36 -15.06
N TRP A 71 -5.76 -7.91 -14.03
CA TRP A 71 -4.35 -8.33 -14.14
C TRP A 71 -4.17 -9.38 -15.25
N PRO A 72 -3.19 -9.22 -16.16
CA PRO A 72 -1.99 -8.37 -16.05
C PRO A 72 -2.10 -6.94 -16.61
N HIS A 73 -3.22 -6.56 -17.23
CA HIS A 73 -3.40 -5.25 -17.87
C HIS A 73 -4.02 -4.19 -16.94
N GLY A 74 -4.47 -4.63 -15.78
CA GLY A 74 -5.10 -3.80 -14.74
C GLY A 74 -4.13 -3.01 -13.88
N PRO A 75 -4.68 -2.25 -12.91
CA PRO A 75 -3.87 -1.53 -11.94
C PRO A 75 -3.10 -2.49 -11.03
N ASP A 76 -1.95 -2.00 -10.56
CA ASP A 76 -1.13 -2.57 -9.48
C ASP A 76 -1.97 -3.10 -8.32
N GLY A 77 -1.58 -4.26 -7.78
CA GLY A 77 -2.20 -4.83 -6.58
C GLY A 77 -2.03 -3.91 -5.37
N ARG A 78 -3.14 -3.69 -4.64
CA ARG A 78 -3.20 -2.86 -3.44
C ARG A 78 -3.84 -3.64 -2.30
N ILE A 79 -3.28 -3.54 -1.10
CA ILE A 79 -3.84 -4.14 0.10
C ILE A 79 -3.72 -3.19 1.28
N ALA A 80 -4.77 -3.10 2.09
CA ALA A 80 -4.70 -2.37 3.35
C ALA A 80 -3.80 -3.15 4.32
N VAL A 81 -2.71 -2.52 4.77
CA VAL A 81 -1.88 -3.01 5.87
C VAL A 81 -2.63 -2.74 7.16
N ARG A 82 -3.03 -1.48 7.35
CA ARG A 82 -3.81 -0.95 8.48
C ARG A 82 -4.88 -0.01 7.92
N GLY A 83 -6.01 0.12 8.60
CA GLY A 83 -6.98 1.14 8.27
C GLY A 83 -8.34 0.91 8.90
N TRP A 84 -9.09 2.01 9.04
CA TRP A 84 -10.39 2.03 9.71
C TRP A 84 -11.46 1.15 9.03
N SER A 85 -11.25 0.74 7.77
CA SER A 85 -12.17 -0.12 7.03
C SER A 85 -11.53 -1.44 6.59
N ALA A 86 -11.64 -2.44 7.46
CA ALA A 86 -11.74 -3.84 7.03
C ALA A 86 -12.41 -4.76 8.08
N SER A 87 -12.31 -4.45 9.38
CA SER A 87 -12.79 -5.38 10.43
C SER A 87 -13.58 -4.77 11.60
N GLY A 88 -13.74 -3.44 11.67
CA GLY A 88 -14.28 -2.79 12.88
C GLY A 88 -15.19 -1.61 12.58
N ARG A 89 -16.34 -1.84 11.96
CA ARG A 89 -17.43 -0.84 11.97
C ARG A 89 -18.30 -0.92 13.22
N CYS A 90 -18.17 -1.97 14.03
CA CYS A 90 -19.08 -2.22 15.14
C CYS A 90 -18.45 -2.10 16.54
N HIS A 91 -17.13 -2.28 16.72
CA HIS A 91 -16.51 -2.15 18.04
C HIS A 91 -15.10 -1.55 17.93
N ASP A 92 -14.86 -0.60 18.83
CA ASP A 92 -13.59 0.01 19.22
C ASP A 92 -12.97 1.07 18.30
N ARG A 93 -12.86 2.30 18.84
CA ARG A 93 -12.21 3.46 18.22
C ARG A 93 -10.69 3.36 18.35
N GLN A 94 -10.09 2.25 17.95
CA GLN A 94 -8.64 2.11 18.02
C GLN A 94 -7.99 2.84 16.85
N ARG A 95 -7.55 4.07 17.12
CA ARG A 95 -6.52 4.73 16.32
C ARG A 95 -5.33 3.79 16.24
N VAL A 96 -4.87 3.49 15.02
CA VAL A 96 -3.75 2.57 14.85
C VAL A 96 -2.46 3.33 15.10
N SER A 97 -1.62 2.81 15.98
CA SER A 97 -0.32 3.38 16.30
C SER A 97 0.74 2.95 15.27
N ALA A 98 1.65 3.86 14.95
CA ALA A 98 2.89 3.58 14.24
C ALA A 98 4.07 4.01 15.10
N VAL A 99 5.24 3.44 14.84
CA VAL A 99 6.49 3.80 15.50
C VAL A 99 7.36 4.53 14.50
N ASN A 100 7.76 5.76 14.79
CA ASN A 100 8.87 6.36 14.08
C ASN A 100 10.16 5.66 14.55
N ARG A 101 10.71 4.80 13.69
CA ARG A 101 11.95 4.06 14.01
C ARG A 101 13.19 4.95 14.23
N MET A 102 13.19 6.18 13.72
CA MET A 102 14.30 7.13 13.90
C MET A 102 14.26 7.78 15.28
N THR A 103 13.07 8.07 15.82
CA THR A 103 12.90 8.77 17.10
C THR A 103 12.44 7.85 18.23
N GLY A 104 11.98 6.64 17.93
CA GLY A 104 11.31 5.72 18.86
C GLY A 104 9.88 6.13 19.21
N GLU A 105 9.39 7.27 18.69
CA GLU A 105 8.10 7.83 19.04
C GLU A 105 6.95 7.00 18.49
N ARG A 106 6.00 6.63 19.35
CA ARG A 106 4.72 6.06 18.94
C ARG A 106 3.73 7.18 18.65
N PHE A 107 3.11 7.16 17.48
CA PHE A 107 2.09 8.13 17.11
C PHE A 107 0.80 7.45 16.67
N GLU A 108 -0.33 7.90 17.23
CA GLU A 108 -1.67 7.37 16.99
C GLU A 108 -2.47 8.25 16.02
N VAL A 109 -2.28 8.11 14.72
CA VAL A 109 -3.00 8.98 13.77
C VAL A 109 -3.23 8.38 12.38
N MET A 110 -3.13 7.07 12.16
CA MET A 110 -3.30 6.53 10.80
C MET A 110 -4.76 6.20 10.49
N ASP A 111 -5.38 6.93 9.56
CA ASP A 111 -6.70 6.56 9.02
C ASP A 111 -6.58 5.33 8.12
N LYS A 112 -5.51 5.28 7.32
CA LYS A 112 -5.28 4.23 6.33
C LYS A 112 -3.81 4.11 5.95
N LEU A 113 -3.32 2.87 5.89
CA LEU A 113 -2.04 2.51 5.29
C LEU A 113 -2.26 1.39 4.29
N VAL A 114 -1.93 1.65 3.03
CA VAL A 114 -2.06 0.68 1.93
C VAL A 114 -0.69 0.35 1.38
N LEU A 115 -0.38 -0.93 1.28
CA LEU A 115 0.73 -1.47 0.51
C LEU A 115 0.29 -1.57 -0.96
N ARG A 116 1.08 -0.96 -1.85
CA ARG A 116 0.90 -1.03 -3.30
C ARG A 116 2.12 -1.69 -3.93
N MET A 117 1.90 -2.69 -4.77
CA MET A 117 2.96 -3.35 -5.53
C MET A 117 3.11 -2.70 -6.89
N GLY A 118 4.14 -1.85 -7.06
CA GLY A 118 4.45 -1.25 -8.36
C GLY A 118 5.19 -2.21 -9.29
N ALA A 119 5.79 -1.67 -10.36
CA ALA A 119 6.56 -2.48 -11.32
C ALA A 119 7.77 -3.19 -10.68
N ASN A 120 8.54 -2.48 -9.85
CA ASN A 120 9.75 -3.03 -9.22
C ASN A 120 9.93 -2.61 -7.75
N THR A 121 8.96 -1.89 -7.20
CA THR A 121 9.05 -1.28 -5.87
C THR A 121 7.73 -1.41 -5.12
N ALA A 122 7.80 -1.74 -3.83
CA ALA A 122 6.68 -1.66 -2.90
C ALA A 122 6.51 -0.22 -2.40
N HIS A 123 5.29 0.30 -2.52
CA HIS A 123 4.93 1.67 -2.17
C HIS A 123 3.87 1.70 -1.07
N MET A 124 3.74 2.85 -0.44
CA MET A 124 2.67 3.12 0.51
C MET A 124 1.71 4.18 -0.02
N VAL A 125 0.45 4.05 0.37
CA VAL A 125 -0.49 5.17 0.46
C VAL A 125 -0.88 5.30 1.92
N LEU A 126 -0.54 6.43 2.51
CA LEU A 126 -0.84 6.79 3.88
C LEU A 126 -1.83 7.96 3.89
N SER A 127 -2.85 7.88 4.74
CA SER A 127 -3.77 8.98 5.05
C SER A 127 -3.84 9.18 6.56
N VAL A 128 -3.74 10.45 6.98
CA VAL A 128 -3.74 10.93 8.36
C VAL A 128 -4.53 12.24 8.42
N GLY A 129 -5.80 12.18 8.80
CA GLY A 129 -6.73 13.31 8.71
C GLY A 129 -6.79 13.83 7.27
N SER A 130 -6.42 15.08 7.08
CA SER A 130 -6.38 15.75 5.78
C SER A 130 -5.02 15.67 5.07
N LEU A 131 -4.02 15.04 5.70
CA LEU A 131 -2.70 14.76 5.15
C LEU A 131 -2.69 13.41 4.43
N ALA A 132 -2.06 13.36 3.27
CA ALA A 132 -1.85 12.10 2.55
C ALA A 132 -0.43 12.00 1.99
N ILE A 133 0.20 10.83 2.13
CA ILE A 133 1.51 10.53 1.53
C ILE A 133 1.37 9.36 0.58
N ILE A 134 1.82 9.54 -0.67
CA ILE A 134 1.85 8.51 -1.69
C ILE A 134 3.28 8.35 -2.16
N THR A 135 3.89 7.18 -1.92
CA THR A 135 5.26 6.93 -2.35
C THR A 135 5.32 6.30 -3.74
N ARG A 136 6.45 6.55 -4.42
CA ARG A 136 6.79 6.11 -5.78
C ARG A 136 8.26 5.70 -5.80
N ARG A 137 8.75 5.20 -6.93
CA ARG A 137 10.10 4.60 -7.04
C ARG A 137 11.25 5.49 -6.53
N ARG A 138 11.16 6.82 -6.69
CA ARG A 138 12.23 7.76 -6.32
C ARG A 138 11.80 8.80 -5.29
N GLY A 139 10.76 8.52 -4.51
CA GLY A 139 10.26 9.48 -3.51
C GLY A 139 8.77 9.39 -3.30
N GLY A 140 8.10 10.54 -3.23
CA GLY A 140 6.67 10.56 -3.03
C GLY A 140 6.03 11.92 -3.23
N ILE A 141 4.72 11.94 -2.98
CA ILE A 141 3.90 13.13 -2.97
C ILE A 141 3.24 13.20 -1.60
N LEU A 142 3.43 14.31 -0.92
CA LEU A 142 2.73 14.71 0.28
C LEU A 142 1.64 15.72 -0.11
N SER A 143 0.42 15.49 0.34
CA SER A 143 -0.68 16.43 0.27
C SER A 143 -0.81 17.15 1.60
N LEU A 144 -0.58 18.47 1.60
CA LEU A 144 -0.82 19.33 2.75
C LEU A 144 -2.22 19.94 2.68
N PRO A 145 -2.94 20.04 3.79
CA PRO A 145 -4.31 20.57 3.84
C PRO A 145 -4.35 22.10 3.92
N CYS A 146 -3.39 22.78 3.28
CA CYS A 146 -3.31 24.23 3.21
C CYS A 146 -2.85 24.65 1.82
N VAL A 147 -3.17 25.88 1.45
CA VAL A 147 -2.71 26.51 0.21
C VAL A 147 -1.49 27.36 0.56
N LEU A 148 -0.36 27.06 -0.05
CA LEU A 148 0.86 27.84 0.10
C LEU A 148 0.95 28.90 -0.99
N GLY A 149 1.31 30.12 -0.59
CA GLY A 149 1.59 31.23 -1.48
C GLY A 149 2.84 30.97 -2.33
N ASP A 150 2.97 31.68 -3.45
CA ASP A 150 4.05 31.45 -4.42
C ASP A 150 5.45 31.56 -3.80
N ALA A 151 5.65 32.54 -2.91
CA ALA A 151 6.91 32.73 -2.18
C ALA A 151 7.22 31.57 -1.24
N GLU A 152 6.23 31.06 -0.50
CA GLU A 152 6.38 29.91 0.40
C GLU A 152 6.69 28.63 -0.39
N ARG A 153 6.00 28.42 -1.52
CA ARG A 153 6.26 27.27 -2.40
C ARG A 153 7.69 27.31 -2.95
N ALA A 154 8.16 28.48 -3.38
CA ALA A 154 9.52 28.65 -3.87
C ALA A 154 10.56 28.40 -2.77
N ALA A 155 10.31 28.89 -1.55
CA ALA A 155 11.21 28.69 -0.40
C ALA A 155 11.31 27.22 0.06
N LEU A 156 10.29 26.41 -0.20
CA LEU A 156 10.29 24.99 0.15
C LEU A 156 11.09 24.11 -0.81
N VAL A 157 11.31 24.52 -2.06
CA VAL A 157 12.10 23.73 -3.01
C VAL A 157 13.57 23.70 -2.54
N GLY A 158 14.12 22.49 -2.42
CA GLY A 158 15.46 22.26 -1.86
C GLY A 158 15.49 22.13 -0.34
N ALA A 159 14.42 22.50 0.37
CA ALA A 159 14.30 22.27 1.81
C ALA A 159 14.13 20.77 2.12
N MET A 160 14.43 20.40 3.37
CA MET A 160 14.22 19.04 3.85
C MET A 160 12.79 18.88 4.38
N LEU A 161 12.13 17.79 3.97
CA LEU A 161 10.73 17.54 4.24
C LEU A 161 10.42 17.45 5.74
N ASP A 162 11.33 16.87 6.53
CA ASP A 162 11.22 16.75 7.99
C ASP A 162 11.30 18.08 8.75
N ARG A 163 11.89 19.11 8.12
CA ARG A 163 11.93 20.48 8.63
C ARG A 163 10.75 21.31 8.14
N ALA A 164 10.26 21.01 6.94
CA ALA A 164 9.15 21.73 6.33
C ALA A 164 7.78 21.30 6.87
N VAL A 165 7.67 20.04 7.32
CA VAL A 165 6.40 19.45 7.73
C VAL A 165 6.58 18.68 9.02
N GLU A 166 5.99 19.21 10.08
CA GLU A 166 5.94 18.58 11.39
C GLU A 166 4.95 17.40 11.37
N HIS A 167 5.47 16.21 11.06
CA HIS A 167 4.71 14.98 11.18
C HIS A 167 5.62 13.85 11.68
N PRO A 168 5.23 13.05 12.69
CA PRO A 168 6.08 12.02 13.27
C PRO A 168 6.67 11.03 12.26
N ILE A 169 5.93 10.64 11.21
CA ILE A 169 6.48 9.78 10.14
C ILE A 169 7.61 10.43 9.30
N LEU A 170 7.73 11.75 9.31
CA LEU A 170 8.72 12.51 8.55
C LEU A 170 9.89 12.93 9.44
N VAL A 171 9.69 13.17 10.74
CA VAL A 171 10.73 13.63 11.67
C VAL A 171 11.97 12.73 11.61
N GLY A 172 13.14 13.36 11.44
CA GLY A 172 14.45 12.70 11.34
C GLY A 172 14.75 12.11 9.96
N ARG A 173 13.95 12.42 8.94
CA ARG A 173 14.11 11.94 7.56
C ARG A 173 14.32 13.11 6.61
N PRO A 174 15.57 13.46 6.28
CA PRO A 174 15.89 14.62 5.46
C PRO A 174 15.66 14.32 3.97
N TYR A 175 14.40 14.15 3.57
CA TYR A 175 14.02 13.99 2.17
C TYR A 175 13.96 15.35 1.48
N PRO A 176 14.77 15.61 0.45
CA PRO A 176 14.74 16.89 -0.23
C PRO A 176 13.41 17.07 -0.98
N ILE A 177 12.80 18.24 -0.82
CA ILE A 177 11.66 18.68 -1.61
C ILE A 177 12.15 19.11 -2.97
N VAL A 178 11.63 18.48 -4.03
CA VAL A 178 12.05 18.74 -5.42
C VAL A 178 11.04 19.58 -6.19
N GLU A 179 9.78 19.59 -5.78
CA GLU A 179 8.73 20.35 -6.44
C GLU A 179 7.62 20.64 -5.43
N VAL A 180 7.11 21.86 -5.44
CA VAL A 180 5.85 22.19 -4.78
C VAL A 180 4.88 22.63 -5.86
N ALA A 181 3.97 21.74 -6.23
CA ALA A 181 3.08 21.97 -7.36
C ALA A 181 2.13 23.14 -7.06
N PRO A 182 1.74 23.93 -8.08
CA PRO A 182 0.69 24.91 -7.93
C PRO A 182 -0.57 24.26 -7.35
N PRO A 183 -1.27 24.94 -6.42
CA PRO A 183 -2.46 24.39 -5.80
C PRO A 183 -3.51 24.11 -6.88
N ARG A 184 -3.91 22.84 -7.01
CA ARG A 184 -4.98 22.43 -7.95
C ARG A 184 -6.37 22.70 -7.36
N SER A 185 -6.44 23.01 -6.07
CA SER A 185 -7.66 23.40 -5.38
C SER A 185 -7.33 24.40 -4.28
N ALA A 186 -8.34 25.15 -3.84
CA ALA A 186 -8.22 26.08 -2.72
C ALA A 186 -8.04 25.39 -1.35
N ARG A 187 -7.77 24.07 -1.32
CA ARG A 187 -7.76 23.28 -0.08
C ARG A 187 -6.47 22.51 0.17
N MET A 188 -5.59 22.39 -0.84
CA MET A 188 -4.38 21.58 -0.67
C MET A 188 -3.22 22.02 -1.55
N THR A 189 -2.03 21.77 -1.05
CA THR A 189 -0.75 21.91 -1.76
C THR A 189 -0.09 20.55 -1.86
N LEU A 190 0.47 20.22 -3.03
CA LEU A 190 1.18 18.96 -3.25
C LEU A 190 2.68 19.22 -3.24
N ILE A 191 3.38 18.55 -2.34
CA ILE A 191 4.83 18.59 -2.20
C ILE A 191 5.39 17.27 -2.73
N ARG A 192 6.29 17.33 -3.70
CA ARG A 192 7.05 16.17 -4.17
C ARG A 192 8.41 16.20 -3.51
N PHE A 193 8.80 15.04 -3.00
CA PHE A 193 10.09 14.85 -2.35
C PHE A 193 10.80 13.66 -2.97
N GLU A 194 12.12 13.64 -2.87
CA GLU A 194 12.94 12.50 -3.23
C GLU A 194 13.27 11.64 -2.03
N ALA A 195 13.18 10.33 -2.23
CA ALA A 195 13.62 9.33 -1.27
C ALA A 195 14.12 8.13 -2.05
N ALA A 196 15.40 7.80 -1.90
CA ALA A 196 15.97 6.62 -2.51
C ALA A 196 15.26 5.37 -1.94
N PRO A 197 14.78 4.46 -2.81
CA PRO A 197 14.15 3.25 -2.33
C PRO A 197 15.20 2.34 -1.68
N ALA A 198 14.81 1.60 -0.65
CA ALA A 198 15.66 0.63 0.02
C ALA A 198 15.45 -0.77 -0.57
N GLU A 199 16.46 -1.64 -0.45
CA GLU A 199 16.32 -3.04 -0.83
C GLU A 199 15.26 -3.73 0.03
N TRP A 200 14.34 -4.41 -0.63
CA TRP A 200 13.29 -5.18 0.04
C TRP A 200 12.70 -6.21 -0.90
N ARG A 201 12.39 -7.38 -0.38
CA ARG A 201 11.74 -8.46 -1.13
C ARG A 201 10.48 -8.91 -0.41
N VAL A 202 9.50 -9.31 -1.22
CA VAL A 202 8.31 -10.00 -0.72
C VAL A 202 8.74 -11.25 0.07
N PRO A 203 8.02 -11.62 1.14
CA PRO A 203 8.49 -12.64 2.08
C PRO A 203 8.80 -13.99 1.42
N TRP A 204 7.97 -14.42 0.47
CA TRP A 204 8.18 -15.68 -0.29
C TRP A 204 9.27 -15.61 -1.37
N ALA A 205 9.99 -14.48 -1.49
CA ALA A 205 11.12 -14.30 -2.39
C ALA A 205 12.42 -13.95 -1.66
N ARG A 206 12.40 -13.94 -0.32
CA ARG A 206 13.61 -13.86 0.48
C ARG A 206 14.27 -15.25 0.44
N PRO A 207 15.55 -15.35 0.03
CA PRO A 207 16.29 -16.59 0.27
C PRO A 207 16.22 -16.82 1.79
N TRP A 208 15.83 -18.02 2.21
CA TRP A 208 15.65 -18.43 3.60
C TRP A 208 16.65 -17.69 4.49
N GLU A 209 16.19 -16.64 5.19
CA GLU A 209 16.98 -15.99 6.21
C GLU A 209 17.05 -17.02 7.34
N VAL A 210 18.09 -17.87 7.26
CA VAL A 210 18.51 -18.71 8.37
C VAL A 210 18.74 -17.73 9.52
N PRO A 211 18.08 -17.92 10.69
CA PRO A 211 18.34 -17.06 11.82
C PRO A 211 19.82 -17.20 12.19
N TYR A 212 20.55 -16.09 12.15
CA TYR A 212 21.80 -15.94 12.90
C TYR A 212 21.46 -15.42 14.29
#